data_AF-A0A9L0TM77-F1
#
_entry.id   AF-A0A9L0TM77-F1
#
_cell.length_a   1.000
_cell.length_b   1.000
_cell.length_c   1.000
_cell.angle_alpha   90.00
_cell.angle_beta   90.00
_cell.angle_gamma   90.00
#
_symmetry.space_group_name_H-M   'P 1'
#
loop_
_entity.id
_entity.type
_entity.pdbx_description
1 polymer ?
#
loop_
_entity_poly.entity_id
_entity_poly.type
_entity_poly.pdbx_seq_one_letter_code
_entity_poly.pdbx_strand_id
1 'polypeptide(L)'
;MVKLTAELIEQAAQYTNAVRDRELDLRGYKIPVIENLGATLDQFDAIDFSDNEIRKLDGFPLLRRLKTLLVNNNRICRIGEGLDQALPCLTELILTNNSLVELGDLDPLASLKSLTYLSILRNPVTNKKHYRLYVIYKVPQVRVLDFQKVKLKF
;
A
#
# COMPACT_ATOMS: atom_id res chain seq x y z
N MET A 1 -5.00 16.19 -13.63
CA MET A 1 -4.92 15.72 -12.23
C MET A 1 -6.36 15.60 -11.76
N VAL A 2 -6.82 14.39 -11.47
CA VAL A 2 -8.22 14.12 -11.06
C VAL A 2 -8.24 13.94 -9.55
N LYS A 3 -9.13 14.65 -8.84
CA LYS A 3 -9.30 14.46 -7.40
C LYS A 3 -10.04 13.15 -7.14
N LEU A 4 -9.69 12.47 -6.05
CA LEU A 4 -10.43 11.29 -5.60
C LEU A 4 -11.69 11.76 -4.86
N THR A 5 -12.81 11.94 -5.56
CA THR A 5 -14.07 12.36 -4.95
C THR A 5 -14.94 11.17 -4.56
N ALA A 6 -15.97 11.41 -3.75
CA ALA A 6 -16.95 10.38 -3.40
C ALA A 6 -17.68 9.85 -4.64
N GLU A 7 -18.04 10.72 -5.57
CA GLU A 7 -18.72 10.35 -6.82
C GLU A 7 -17.83 9.46 -7.68
N LEU A 8 -16.52 9.72 -7.73
CA LEU A 8 -15.57 8.86 -8.45
C LEU A 8 -15.52 7.46 -7.83
N ILE A 9 -15.50 7.37 -6.50
CA ILE A 9 -15.50 6.09 -5.77
C ILE A 9 -16.79 5.30 -6.04
N GLU A 10 -17.94 5.97 -6.02
CA GLU A 10 -19.24 5.35 -6.26
C GLU A 10 -19.40 4.82 -7.69
N GLN A 11 -18.82 5.52 -8.67
CA GLN A 11 -18.88 5.17 -10.09
C GLN A 11 -17.77 4.22 -10.54
N ALA A 12 -16.70 4.07 -9.75
CA ALA A 12 -15.59 3.18 -10.04
C ALA A 12 -16.04 1.71 -10.09
N ALA A 13 -15.31 0.89 -10.85
CA ALA A 13 -15.62 -0.52 -10.99
C ALA A 13 -15.42 -1.25 -9.65
N GLN A 14 -16.39 -2.10 -9.32
CA GLN A 14 -16.40 -2.88 -8.09
C GLN A 14 -16.74 -4.32 -8.44
N TYR A 15 -15.94 -5.27 -7.97
CA TYR A 15 -16.12 -6.69 -8.32
C TYR A 15 -15.51 -7.61 -7.26
N THR A 16 -15.81 -8.90 -7.35
CA THR A 16 -15.06 -9.93 -6.64
C THR A 16 -13.86 -10.34 -7.49
N ASN A 17 -12.64 -10.15 -6.98
CA ASN A 17 -11.42 -10.44 -7.73
C ASN A 17 -11.11 -11.95 -7.75
N ALA A 18 -10.01 -12.33 -8.41
CA ALA A 18 -9.61 -13.72 -8.60
C ALA A 18 -9.31 -14.49 -7.30
N VAL A 19 -8.99 -13.80 -6.21
CA VAL A 19 -8.75 -14.40 -4.89
C VAL A 19 -9.97 -14.33 -3.97
N ARG A 20 -11.13 -13.95 -4.53
CA ARG A 20 -12.45 -13.84 -3.86
C ARG A 20 -12.59 -12.67 -2.88
N ASP A 21 -11.75 -11.66 -3.00
CA ASP A 21 -11.87 -10.41 -2.25
C ASP A 21 -12.80 -9.44 -2.97
N ARG A 22 -13.58 -8.64 -2.22
CA ARG A 22 -14.33 -7.52 -2.82
C ARG A 22 -13.36 -6.37 -3.08
N GLU A 23 -13.16 -6.04 -4.36
CA GLU A 23 -12.17 -5.09 -4.83
C GLU A 23 -12.82 -3.83 -5.41
N LEU A 24 -12.24 -2.68 -5.11
CA LEU A 24 -12.51 -1.39 -5.75
C LEU A 24 -11.37 -1.06 -6.70
N ASP A 25 -11.69 -0.85 -7.98
CA ASP A 25 -10.72 -0.51 -9.03
C ASP A 25 -10.66 1.01 -9.24
N LEU A 26 -9.56 1.60 -8.77
CA LEU A 26 -9.22 3.02 -8.95
C LEU A 26 -8.01 3.19 -9.86
N ARG A 27 -7.77 2.27 -10.79
CA ARG A 27 -6.61 2.34 -11.69
C ARG A 27 -6.72 3.48 -12.70
N GLY A 28 -5.59 4.11 -13.03
CA GLY A 28 -5.48 4.95 -14.23
C GLY A 28 -6.17 6.32 -14.18
N TYR A 29 -6.72 6.75 -13.04
CA TYR A 29 -7.45 8.02 -12.93
C TYR A 29 -6.54 9.24 -12.79
N LYS A 30 -5.21 9.09 -12.72
CA LYS A 30 -4.26 10.18 -12.44
C LYS A 30 -4.55 10.86 -11.11
N ILE A 31 -4.92 10.06 -10.10
CA ILE A 31 -5.18 10.50 -8.73
C ILE A 31 -3.85 10.93 -8.10
N PRO A 32 -3.77 12.15 -7.54
CA PRO A 32 -2.53 12.64 -6.94
C PRO A 32 -2.43 12.42 -5.42
N VAL A 33 -3.59 12.27 -4.76
CA VAL A 33 -3.76 12.28 -3.31
C VAL A 33 -4.87 11.30 -2.98
N ILE A 34 -4.64 10.47 -1.96
CA ILE A 34 -5.66 9.61 -1.39
C ILE A 34 -6.48 10.45 -0.43
N GLU A 35 -7.78 10.57 -0.71
CA GLU A 35 -8.74 11.34 0.07
C GLU A 35 -10.16 10.76 -0.13
N ASN A 36 -11.12 11.18 0.70
CA ASN A 36 -12.54 10.83 0.56
C ASN A 36 -12.89 9.32 0.57
N LEU A 37 -11.96 8.44 0.98
CA LEU A 37 -12.19 7.00 1.09
C LEU A 37 -13.27 6.61 2.12
N GLY A 38 -13.80 7.55 2.90
CA GLY A 38 -14.98 7.31 3.74
C GLY A 38 -16.21 6.91 2.92
N ALA A 39 -16.28 7.33 1.65
CA ALA A 39 -17.33 6.94 0.70
C ALA A 39 -17.33 5.43 0.39
N THR A 40 -16.24 4.71 0.69
CA THR A 40 -16.18 3.25 0.53
C THR A 40 -17.00 2.47 1.56
N LEU A 41 -17.41 3.13 2.65
CA LEU A 41 -18.17 2.55 3.76
C LEU A 41 -17.55 1.26 4.35
N ASP A 42 -16.21 1.14 4.30
CA ASP A 42 -15.44 -0.01 4.80
C ASP A 42 -15.89 -1.37 4.22
N GLN A 43 -16.36 -1.37 2.96
CA GLN A 43 -16.95 -2.55 2.34
C GLN A 43 -15.97 -3.44 1.57
N PHE A 44 -14.75 -2.96 1.30
CA PHE A 44 -13.80 -3.62 0.40
C PHE A 44 -12.69 -4.35 1.17
N ASP A 45 -12.32 -5.52 0.67
CA ASP A 45 -11.17 -6.29 1.13
C ASP A 45 -9.88 -5.83 0.42
N ALA A 46 -10.00 -5.31 -0.81
CA ALA A 46 -8.89 -4.81 -1.62
C ALA A 46 -9.23 -3.48 -2.30
N ILE A 47 -8.23 -2.60 -2.43
CA ILE A 47 -8.33 -1.40 -3.28
C ILE A 47 -7.11 -1.36 -4.20
N ASP A 48 -7.37 -1.16 -5.50
CA ASP A 48 -6.32 -1.00 -6.49
C ASP A 48 -6.18 0.46 -6.94
N PHE A 49 -5.05 1.06 -6.57
CA PHE A 49 -4.63 2.40 -6.93
C PHE A 49 -3.54 2.42 -8.01
N SER A 50 -3.32 1.33 -8.74
CA SER A 50 -2.24 1.25 -9.72
C SER A 50 -2.39 2.29 -10.84
N ASP A 51 -1.26 2.72 -11.41
CA ASP A 51 -1.22 3.66 -12.54
C ASP A 51 -1.85 5.03 -12.22
N ASN A 52 -1.54 5.56 -11.04
CA ASN A 52 -1.94 6.91 -10.60
C ASN A 52 -0.71 7.82 -10.39
N GLU A 53 -0.91 9.01 -9.82
CA GLU A 53 0.16 9.98 -9.54
C GLU A 53 0.35 10.26 -8.05
N ILE A 54 -0.03 9.29 -7.19
CA ILE A 54 -0.04 9.43 -5.74
C ILE A 54 1.39 9.61 -5.23
N ARG A 55 1.62 10.64 -4.41
CA ARG A 55 2.95 10.96 -3.86
C ARG A 55 3.17 10.54 -2.40
N LYS A 56 2.08 10.37 -1.65
CA LYS A 56 2.13 10.02 -0.23
C LYS A 56 1.13 8.91 0.04
N LEU A 57 1.56 7.88 0.77
CA LEU A 57 0.68 6.82 1.25
C LEU A 57 0.13 7.24 2.62
N ASP A 58 -0.97 7.97 2.61
CA ASP A 58 -1.70 8.46 3.78
C ASP A 58 -3.16 8.80 3.42
N GLY A 59 -3.87 9.56 4.25
CA GLY A 59 -5.22 10.06 3.92
C GLY A 59 -6.34 9.02 4.01
N PHE A 60 -6.05 7.84 4.56
CA PHE A 60 -7.04 6.79 4.79
C PHE A 60 -7.91 7.09 6.01
N PRO A 61 -9.25 6.90 5.93
CA PRO A 61 -10.07 6.78 7.11
C PRO A 61 -9.83 5.42 7.78
N LEU A 62 -10.51 5.16 8.90
CA LEU A 62 -10.53 3.83 9.50
C LEU A 62 -11.24 2.84 8.56
N LEU A 63 -10.47 1.89 8.02
CA LEU A 63 -10.94 0.79 7.17
C LEU A 63 -10.53 -0.54 7.82
N ARG A 64 -11.46 -1.18 8.54
CA ARG A 64 -11.21 -2.43 9.27
C ARG A 64 -11.21 -3.65 8.36
N ARG A 65 -11.85 -3.55 7.20
CA ARG A 65 -11.98 -4.67 6.27
C ARG A 65 -10.82 -4.76 5.28
N LEU A 66 -10.17 -3.63 4.97
CA LEU A 66 -9.14 -3.55 3.96
C LEU A 66 -7.90 -4.39 4.35
N LYS A 67 -7.56 -5.36 3.49
CA LYS A 67 -6.44 -6.30 3.65
C LYS A 67 -5.35 -6.09 2.61
N THR A 68 -5.73 -5.65 1.41
CA THR A 68 -4.82 -5.56 0.27
C THR A 68 -4.84 -4.17 -0.34
N LEU A 69 -3.66 -3.55 -0.45
CA LEU A 69 -3.45 -2.31 -1.18
C LEU A 69 -2.47 -2.53 -2.33
N LEU A 70 -2.97 -2.35 -3.55
CA LEU A 70 -2.18 -2.36 -4.77
C LEU A 70 -1.91 -0.91 -5.17
N VAL A 71 -0.65 -0.49 -5.17
CA VAL A 71 -0.27 0.91 -5.44
C VAL A 71 0.87 0.98 -6.45
N ASN A 72 0.81 0.10 -7.46
CA ASN A 72 1.84 -0.01 -8.48
C ASN A 72 1.91 1.26 -9.33
N ASN A 73 3.08 1.56 -9.90
CA ASN A 73 3.23 2.62 -10.91
C ASN A 73 2.68 3.98 -10.44
N ASN A 74 3.06 4.38 -9.23
CA ASN A 74 2.70 5.67 -8.65
C ASN A 74 3.98 6.51 -8.42
N ARG A 75 3.88 7.60 -7.67
CA ARG A 75 5.01 8.49 -7.35
C ARG A 75 5.28 8.56 -5.84
N ILE A 76 4.96 7.50 -5.10
CA ILE A 76 5.03 7.51 -3.63
C ILE A 76 6.48 7.72 -3.22
N CYS A 77 6.73 8.84 -2.53
CA CYS A 77 8.03 9.19 -1.98
C CYS A 77 8.00 9.37 -0.45
N ARG A 78 6.82 9.18 0.17
CA ARG A 78 6.65 9.23 1.62
C ARG A 78 5.52 8.32 2.06
N ILE A 79 5.74 7.60 3.16
CA ILE A 79 4.72 6.81 3.86
C ILE A 79 4.29 7.62 5.09
N GLY A 80 2.98 7.73 5.33
CA GLY A 80 2.44 8.43 6.49
C GLY A 80 2.69 7.68 7.80
N GLU A 81 2.84 8.42 8.89
CA GLU A 81 2.80 7.87 10.25
C GLU A 81 1.39 7.44 10.62
N GLY A 82 1.26 6.44 11.51
CA GLY A 82 -0.04 6.03 12.06
C GLY A 82 -0.96 5.29 11.09
N LEU A 83 -0.43 4.72 9.99
CA LEU A 83 -1.21 3.92 9.05
C LEU A 83 -1.92 2.73 9.71
N ASP A 84 -1.39 2.21 10.81
CA ASP A 84 -2.00 1.15 11.62
C ASP A 84 -3.31 1.57 12.30
N GLN A 85 -3.49 2.86 12.60
CA GLN A 85 -4.74 3.38 13.16
C GLN A 85 -5.85 3.42 12.09
N ALA A 86 -5.48 3.69 10.84
CA ALA A 86 -6.41 3.74 9.72
C ALA A 86 -6.65 2.35 9.11
N LEU A 87 -5.61 1.53 9.00
CA LEU A 87 -5.60 0.25 8.27
C LEU A 87 -5.14 -0.91 9.18
N PRO A 88 -5.85 -1.19 10.30
CA PRO A 88 -5.38 -2.13 11.32
C PRO A 88 -5.24 -3.58 10.81
N CYS A 89 -5.96 -3.93 9.74
CA CYS A 89 -6.01 -5.28 9.17
C CYS A 89 -5.25 -5.42 7.85
N LEU A 90 -4.43 -4.43 7.46
CA LEU A 90 -3.66 -4.51 6.21
C LEU A 90 -2.62 -5.63 6.26
N THR A 91 -2.75 -6.60 5.34
CA THR A 91 -1.87 -7.78 5.25
C THR A 91 -0.95 -7.75 4.04
N GLU A 92 -1.37 -7.10 2.95
CA GLU A 92 -0.63 -7.03 1.70
C GLU A 92 -0.52 -5.59 1.19
N LEU A 93 0.71 -5.14 0.94
CA LEU A 93 1.01 -3.83 0.40
C LEU A 93 2.01 -3.94 -0.75
N ILE A 94 1.57 -3.58 -1.95
CA ILE A 94 2.37 -3.63 -3.17
C ILE A 94 2.69 -2.20 -3.63
N LEU A 95 3.95 -1.81 -3.43
CA LEU A 95 4.51 -0.48 -3.76
C LEU A 95 5.43 -0.55 -4.99
N THR A 96 5.29 -1.55 -5.86
CA THR A 96 6.18 -1.73 -7.02
C THR A 96 6.17 -0.49 -7.91
N ASN A 97 7.36 -0.07 -8.35
CA ASN A 97 7.55 1.08 -9.25
C ASN A 97 6.98 2.39 -8.67
N ASN A 98 7.62 2.85 -7.59
CA ASN A 98 7.35 4.12 -6.91
C ASN A 98 8.67 4.88 -6.68
N SER A 99 8.63 5.93 -5.85
CA SER A 99 9.72 6.90 -5.67
C SER A 99 10.30 6.92 -4.25
N LEU A 100 10.28 5.81 -3.51
CA LEU A 100 10.91 5.70 -2.19
C LEU A 100 12.43 5.65 -2.33
N VAL A 101 13.17 6.51 -1.62
CA VAL A 101 14.59 6.73 -1.88
C VAL A 101 15.47 6.26 -0.73
N GLU A 102 15.14 6.66 0.49
CA GLU A 102 15.95 6.39 1.67
C GLU A 102 15.39 5.21 2.47
N LEU A 103 16.27 4.49 3.18
CA LEU A 103 15.85 3.35 4.02
C LEU A 103 14.84 3.78 5.09
N GLY A 104 15.05 4.96 5.67
CA GLY A 104 14.15 5.53 6.68
C GLY A 104 12.75 5.90 6.15
N ASP A 105 12.56 6.03 4.84
CA ASP A 105 11.22 6.25 4.26
C ASP A 105 10.27 5.05 4.50
N LEU A 106 10.85 3.89 4.85
CA LEU A 106 10.13 2.64 5.12
C LEU A 106 9.78 2.45 6.61
N ASP A 107 10.34 3.27 7.51
CA ASP A 107 10.16 3.13 8.96
C ASP A 107 8.69 3.12 9.43
N PRO A 108 7.79 3.94 8.85
CA PRO A 108 6.37 3.93 9.26
C PRO A 108 5.70 2.56 9.06
N LEU A 109 6.18 1.72 8.15
CA LEU A 109 5.65 0.36 7.93
C LEU A 109 5.78 -0.54 9.17
N ALA A 110 6.68 -0.22 10.10
CA ALA A 110 6.86 -0.96 11.35
C ALA A 110 5.60 -0.93 12.25
N SER A 111 4.72 0.06 12.08
CA SER A 111 3.49 0.16 12.86
C SER A 111 2.41 -0.85 12.40
N LEU A 112 2.39 -1.22 11.11
CA LEU A 112 1.41 -2.13 10.51
C LEU A 112 1.60 -3.59 10.96
N LYS A 113 1.04 -3.96 12.11
CA LYS A 113 1.30 -5.26 12.77
C LYS A 113 0.83 -6.48 11.97
N SER A 114 -0.18 -6.31 11.12
CA SER A 114 -0.74 -7.37 10.29
C SER A 114 0.00 -7.56 8.95
N LEU A 115 0.90 -6.65 8.58
CA LEU A 115 1.56 -6.64 7.28
C LEU A 115 2.46 -7.87 7.10
N THR A 116 2.10 -8.72 6.14
CA THR A 116 2.74 -10.02 5.91
C THR A 116 3.42 -10.08 4.54
N TYR A 117 2.80 -9.48 3.53
CA TYR A 117 3.29 -9.43 2.15
C TYR A 117 3.62 -7.99 1.77
N LEU A 118 4.88 -7.75 1.41
CA LEU A 118 5.37 -6.43 1.04
C LEU A 118 6.21 -6.53 -0.23
N SER A 119 5.91 -5.68 -1.21
CA SER A 119 6.78 -5.49 -2.36
C SER A 119 7.11 -4.02 -2.54
N ILE A 120 8.40 -3.70 -2.61
CA ILE A 120 8.94 -2.34 -2.83
C ILE A 120 9.84 -2.35 -4.08
N LEU A 121 9.77 -3.41 -4.90
CA LEU A 121 10.53 -3.54 -6.13
C LEU A 121 10.43 -2.28 -7.01
N ARG A 122 11.50 -1.99 -7.75
CA ARG A 122 11.57 -0.82 -8.64
C ARG A 122 11.35 0.52 -7.93
N ASN A 123 11.74 0.63 -6.66
CA ASN A 123 11.95 1.91 -5.98
C ASN A 123 13.47 2.16 -5.82
N PRO A 124 13.96 3.41 -5.89
CA PRO A 124 15.37 3.72 -5.68
C PRO A 124 15.98 3.15 -4.39
N VAL A 125 15.19 3.07 -3.30
CA VAL A 125 15.61 2.48 -2.01
C VAL A 125 16.10 1.04 -2.12
N THR A 126 15.63 0.28 -3.10
CA THR A 126 16.04 -1.13 -3.30
C THR A 126 17.52 -1.30 -3.67
N ASN A 127 18.16 -0.24 -4.19
CA ASN A 127 19.58 -0.22 -4.51
C ASN A 127 20.48 0.12 -3.32
N LYS A 128 19.91 0.50 -2.16
CA LYS A 128 20.69 0.87 -0.98
C LYS A 128 21.33 -0.38 -0.36
N LYS A 129 22.55 -0.23 0.14
CA LYS A 129 23.25 -1.30 0.87
C LYS A 129 22.38 -1.80 2.02
N HIS A 130 22.32 -3.11 2.18
CA HIS A 130 21.55 -3.79 3.23
C HIS A 130 20.03 -3.58 3.17
N TYR A 131 19.45 -3.01 2.11
CA TYR A 131 18.01 -2.78 1.98
C TYR A 131 17.14 -3.94 2.50
N ARG A 132 17.38 -5.17 2.00
CA ARG A 132 16.60 -6.33 2.43
C ARG A 132 16.71 -6.62 3.93
N LEU A 133 17.92 -6.55 4.49
CA LEU A 133 18.15 -6.81 5.92
C LEU A 133 17.56 -5.69 6.79
N TYR A 134 17.63 -4.44 6.31
CA TYR A 134 17.03 -3.29 6.98
C TYR A 134 15.52 -3.47 7.12
N VAL A 135 14.82 -3.81 6.03
CA VAL A 135 13.38 -4.05 6.04
C VAL A 135 13.01 -5.21 6.96
N ILE A 136 13.75 -6.33 6.90
CA ILE A 136 13.52 -7.48 7.79
C ILE A 136 13.69 -7.11 9.26
N TYR A 137 14.68 -6.28 9.59
CA TYR A 137 14.93 -5.84 10.97
C TYR A 137 13.86 -4.84 11.46
N LYS A 138 13.53 -3.85 10.64
CA LYS A 138 12.60 -2.76 11.00
C LYS A 138 11.14 -3.17 10.94
N VAL A 139 10.78 -4.09 10.04
CA VAL A 139 9.41 -4.55 9.78
C VAL A 139 9.34 -6.08 9.95
N PRO A 140 9.61 -6.62 11.15
CA PRO A 140 9.82 -8.06 11.39
C PRO A 140 8.57 -8.93 11.20
N GLN A 141 7.39 -8.33 11.10
CA GLN A 141 6.13 -9.01 10.79
C GLN A 141 6.06 -9.49 9.34
N VAL A 142 6.80 -8.87 8.40
CA VAL A 142 6.79 -9.25 6.99
C VAL A 142 7.36 -10.66 6.81
N ARG A 143 6.62 -11.53 6.12
CA ARG A 143 6.99 -12.92 5.84
C ARG A 143 7.42 -13.12 4.39
N VAL A 144 6.91 -12.30 3.48
CA VAL A 144 7.30 -12.29 2.08
C VAL A 144 7.66 -10.87 1.69
N LEU A 145 8.92 -10.66 1.35
CA LEU A 145 9.44 -9.37 0.90
C LEU A 145 9.93 -9.51 -0.55
N ASP A 146 9.38 -8.70 -1.43
CA ASP A 146 9.72 -8.66 -2.86
C ASP A 146 9.56 -10.04 -3.53
N PHE A 147 8.43 -10.69 -3.24
CA PHE A 147 8.08 -12.05 -3.69
C PHE A 147 9.07 -13.15 -3.23
N GLN A 148 9.93 -12.85 -2.26
CA GLN A 148 10.89 -13.77 -1.68
C GLN A 148 10.59 -13.97 -0.19
N LYS A 149 10.40 -15.23 0.22
CA LYS A 149 10.21 -15.58 1.64
C LYS A 149 11.35 -15.04 2.50
N VAL A 150 11.00 -14.43 3.62
CA VAL A 150 11.95 -14.06 4.68
C VAL A 150 12.31 -15.34 5.41
N LYS A 151 13.54 -15.81 5.22
CA LYS A 151 14.07 -16.99 5.92
C LYS A 151 14.79 -16.50 7.17
N LEU A 152 14.48 -17.12 8.31
CA LEU A 152 15.36 -17.05 9.47
C LEU A 152 16.64 -17.82 9.09
N LYS A 153 17.79 -17.15 9.10
CA LYS A 153 19.06 -17.87 9.09
C LYS A 153 19.28 -18.35 10.52
N PHE A 154 19.18 -19.67 10.72
CA PHE A 154 19.64 -20.36 11.92
C PHE A 154 21.17 -20.45 11.89
#